data_AF-A0AAI8ME86-F1
#
_entry.id   AF-A0AAI8ME86-F1
#
_cell.length_a   1.000
_cell.length_b   1.000
_cell.length_c   1.000
_cell.angle_alpha   90.00
_cell.angle_beta   90.00
_cell.angle_gamma   90.00
#
_symmetry.space_group_name_H-M   'P 1'
#
loop_
_entity.id
_entity.type
_entity.pdbx_description
1 polymer ?
#
loop_
_entity_poly.entity_id
_entity_poly.type
_entity_poly.pdbx_seq_one_letter_code
_entity_poly.pdbx_strand_id
1 'polypeptide(L)' 'MNGQINGHAIFENVRRYRGIASLYRQTAAFRPGQRWSLLEQAREWEERALSELETYFATRADCATPLAA' A
#
# COMPACT_ATOMS: atom_id res chain seq x y z
N MET A 1 -17.62 9.06 -17.43
CA MET A 1 -17.11 9.99 -16.40
C MET A 1 -16.25 9.18 -15.43
N ASN A 2 -15.05 8.76 -15.84
CA ASN A 2 -14.26 7.72 -15.14
C ASN A 2 -12.88 8.24 -14.71
N GLY A 3 -12.77 9.51 -14.32
CA GLY A 3 -11.49 10.17 -13.98
C GLY A 3 -11.19 10.26 -12.48
N GLN A 4 -12.10 9.83 -11.61
CA GLN A 4 -11.88 9.75 -10.17
C GLN A 4 -11.78 8.30 -9.74
N ILE A 5 -10.62 7.68 -9.95
CA ILE A 5 -10.20 6.67 -8.97
C ILE A 5 -10.11 7.44 -7.66
N ASN A 6 -11.08 7.22 -6.78
CA ASN A 6 -11.37 8.09 -5.66
C ASN A 6 -10.18 8.05 -4.70
N GLY A 7 -9.29 9.05 -4.72
CA GLY A 7 -8.02 9.03 -3.96
C GLY A 7 -8.23 8.70 -2.48
N HIS A 8 -9.39 9.07 -1.93
CA HIS A 8 -9.83 8.65 -0.60
C HIS A 8 -9.83 7.11 -0.43
N ALA A 9 -10.39 6.35 -1.37
CA ALA A 9 -10.41 4.89 -1.31
C ALA A 9 -8.99 4.29 -1.37
N ILE A 10 -8.10 4.86 -2.19
CA ILE A 10 -6.68 4.45 -2.25
C ILE A 10 -6.01 4.68 -0.89
N PHE A 11 -6.15 5.87 -0.31
CA PHE A 11 -5.54 6.16 1.00
C PHE A 11 -6.12 5.31 2.12
N GLU A 12 -7.41 4.96 2.08
CA GLU A 12 -8.01 4.01 3.02
C GLU A 12 -7.45 2.59 2.86
N ASN A 13 -7.22 2.12 1.62
CA ASN A 13 -6.54 0.84 1.36
C ASN A 13 -5.12 0.85 1.92
N VAL A 14 -4.35 1.91 1.64
CA VAL A 14 -2.97 2.08 2.14
C VAL A 14 -2.94 2.05 3.66
N ARG A 15 -3.84 2.79 4.33
CA ARG A 15 -3.97 2.76 5.80
C ARG A 15 -4.27 1.35 6.30
N ARG A 16 -5.23 0.65 5.68
CA ARG A 16 -5.62 -0.71 6.05
C ARG A 16 -4.45 -1.69 5.91
N TYR A 17 -3.78 -1.70 4.77
CA TYR A 17 -2.67 -2.62 4.50
C TYR A 17 -1.49 -2.39 5.47
N ARG A 18 -1.13 -1.14 5.74
CA ARG A 18 -0.10 -0.82 6.75
C ARG A 18 -0.52 -1.20 8.17
N GLY A 19 -1.80 -1.08 8.49
CA GLY A 19 -2.37 -1.57 9.75
C GLY A 19 -2.19 -3.08 9.90
N ILE A 20 -2.53 -3.85 8.86
CA ILE A 20 -2.35 -5.30 8.83
C ILE A 20 -0.87 -5.68 8.96
N ALA A 21 0.02 -5.04 8.19
CA ALA A 21 1.47 -5.26 8.28
C ALA A 21 2.01 -5.01 9.70
N SER A 22 1.54 -3.93 10.35
CA SER A 22 1.91 -3.61 11.73
C SER A 22 1.45 -4.69 12.73
N LEU A 23 0.23 -5.23 12.56
CA LEU A 23 -0.27 -6.34 13.38
C LEU A 23 0.58 -7.61 13.21
N TYR A 24 1.00 -7.94 11.99
CA TYR A 24 1.90 -9.07 11.75
C TYR A 24 3.25 -8.88 12.46
N ARG A 25 3.86 -7.69 12.39
CA ARG A 25 5.12 -7.38 13.11
C ARG A 25 4.97 -7.48 14.61
N GLN A 26 3.88 -6.95 15.16
CA GLN A 26 3.57 -7.06 16.59
C GLN A 26 3.41 -8.53 17.00
N THR A 27 2.67 -9.32 16.21
CA THR A 27 2.48 -10.75 16.47
C THR A 27 3.80 -11.51 16.41
N ALA A 28 4.69 -11.17 15.48
CA ALA A 28 6.00 -11.78 15.32
C ALA A 28 6.90 -11.60 16.55
N ALA A 29 6.74 -10.50 17.31
CA ALA A 29 7.47 -10.24 18.54
C ALA A 29 7.12 -11.24 19.67
N PHE A 30 5.90 -11.77 19.66
CA PHE A 30 5.40 -12.72 20.67
C PHE A 30 5.37 -14.18 20.19
N ARG A 31 5.72 -14.45 18.93
CA ARG A 31 5.66 -15.78 18.30
C ARG A 31 7.01 -16.14 17.66
N PRO A 32 8.09 -16.36 18.43
CA PRO A 32 9.44 -16.55 17.88
C PRO A 32 9.54 -17.71 16.89
N GLY A 33 8.81 -18.81 17.11
CA GLY A 33 8.79 -19.96 16.19
C GLY A 33 8.13 -19.70 14.83
N GLN A 34 7.31 -18.66 14.70
CA GLN A 34 6.65 -18.25 13.44
C GLN A 34 7.15 -16.89 12.94
N ARG A 35 8.14 -16.29 13.61
CA ARG A 35 8.57 -14.90 13.41
C ARG A 35 8.86 -14.60 11.95
N TRP A 36 9.61 -15.46 11.28
CA TRP A 36 10.00 -15.24 9.89
C TRP A 36 8.80 -15.21 8.93
N SER A 37 7.91 -16.20 9.04
CA SER A 37 6.69 -16.24 8.23
C SER A 37 5.78 -15.03 8.50
N LEU A 38 5.64 -14.61 9.76
CA LEU A 38 4.87 -13.42 10.11
C LEU A 38 5.48 -12.12 9.55
N LEU A 39 6.81 -12.00 9.57
CA LEU A 39 7.51 -10.84 9.00
C LEU A 39 7.43 -10.81 7.46
N GLU A 40 7.46 -11.97 6.82
CA GLU A 40 7.22 -12.10 5.38
C GLU A 40 5.81 -11.65 5.01
N GLN A 41 4.79 -12.12 5.74
CA GLN A 41 3.41 -11.66 5.56
C GLN A 41 3.29 -10.14 5.78
N ALA A 42 3.95 -9.58 6.79
CA ALA A 42 3.97 -8.13 7.00
C ALA A 42 4.55 -7.38 5.79
N ARG A 43 5.63 -7.91 5.20
CA ARG A 43 6.28 -7.33 4.02
C ARG A 43 5.34 -7.35 2.81
N GLU A 44 4.66 -8.47 2.54
CA GLU A 44 3.70 -8.56 1.42
C GLU A 44 2.60 -7.50 1.50
N TRP A 45 2.08 -7.23 2.71
CA TRP A 45 1.09 -6.16 2.91
C TRP A 45 1.67 -4.76 2.72
N GLU A 46 2.91 -4.54 3.13
CA GLU A 46 3.62 -3.27 2.89
C GLU A 46 3.82 -3.02 1.38
N GLU A 47 4.20 -4.06 0.63
CA GLU A 47 4.38 -4.00 -0.82
C GLU A 47 3.05 -3.69 -1.54
N ARG A 48 1.93 -4.27 -1.10
CA ARG A 48 0.59 -3.90 -1.62
C ARG A 48 0.25 -2.44 -1.35
N ALA A 49 0.57 -1.91 -0.18
CA ALA A 49 0.36 -0.50 0.15
C ALA A 49 1.21 0.43 -0.70
N LEU A 50 2.47 0.04 -0.99
CA LEU A 50 3.35 0.79 -1.88
C LEU A 50 2.82 0.79 -3.32
N SER A 51 2.39 -0.36 -3.84
CA SER A 51 1.84 -0.47 -5.20
C SER A 51 0.60 0.40 -5.44
N GLU A 52 -0.28 0.51 -4.44
CA GLU A 52 -1.43 1.43 -4.48
C GLU A 52 -1.00 2.91 -4.59
N LEU A 53 0.00 3.32 -3.81
CA LEU A 53 0.55 4.68 -3.87
C LEU A 53 1.26 4.94 -5.20
N GLU A 54 2.10 4.02 -5.65
CA GLU A 54 2.80 4.12 -6.93
C GLU A 54 1.83 4.27 -8.09
N THR A 55 0.76 3.46 -8.13
CA THR A 55 -0.29 3.54 -9.14
C THR A 55 -1.01 4.89 -9.10
N TYR A 56 -1.36 5.38 -7.91
CA TYR A 56 -2.01 6.68 -7.74
C TYR A 56 -1.13 7.85 -8.21
N PHE A 57 0.16 7.83 -7.86
CA PHE A 57 1.07 8.90 -8.26
C PHE A 57 1.43 8.83 -9.75
N ALA A 58 1.59 7.63 -10.33
CA ALA A 58 1.80 7.47 -11.77
C ALA A 58 0.62 8.03 -12.57
N THR A 59 -0.62 7.60 -12.25
CA THR A 59 -1.83 8.11 -12.91
C THR A 59 -2.00 9.63 -12.76
N ARG A 60 -1.60 10.20 -11.63
CA ARG A 60 -1.66 11.66 -11.41
C ARG A 60 -0.56 12.41 -12.15
N ALA A 61 0.65 11.85 -12.25
CA ALA A 61 1.76 12.42 -13.02
C ALA A 61 1.44 12.44 -14.53
N ASP A 62 0.85 11.37 -15.04
CA ASP A 62 0.41 11.28 -16.44
C ASP A 62 -0.65 12.36 -16.76
N CYS A 63 -1.61 12.59 -15.85
CA CYS A 63 -2.60 13.67 -15.98
C CYS A 63 -2.00 15.08 -15.85
N ALA A 64 -0.87 15.25 -15.16
CA ALA A 64 -0.23 16.54 -14.92
C ALA A 64 0.72 16.98 -16.05
N THR A 65 0.86 16.18 -17.11
CA THR A 65 1.64 16.52 -18.29
C THR A 65 0.71 17.01 -19.41
N PRO A 66 0.29 18.30 -19.44
CA PRO A 66 -0.36 18.84 -20.62
C PRO A 66 0.68 19.04 -21.72
N LEU A 67 0.38 18.45 -22.87
CA LEU A 67 0.97 18.63 -24.20
C LEU A 67 1.75 19.97 -24.33
N ALA A 68 3.06 19.95 -24.07
CA ALA A 68 3.96 20.99 -24.52
C ALA A 68 4.38 20.61 -25.95
N ALA A 69 3.56 21.02 -26.93
CA ALA A 69 3.83 20.94 -28.36
C ALA A 69 3.67 22.34 -28.97
#